data_AF-A0A2S7NUT6-F1
#
_entry.id   AF-A0A2S7NUT6-F1
#
_cell.length_a   1.000
_cell.length_b   1.000
_cell.length_c   1.000
_cell.angle_alpha   90.00
_cell.angle_beta   90.00
_cell.angle_gamma   90.00
#
_symmetry.space_group_name_H-M   'P 1'
#
loop_
_entity.id
_entity.type
_entity.pdbx_description
1 polymer ?
#
loop_
_entity_poly.entity_id
_entity_poly.type
_entity_poly.pdbx_seq_one_letter_code
_entity_poly.pdbx_strand_id
1 'polypeptide(L)'
;MLWLASVFAVAFVYFLVVRFARSTTPKRAKRLPLTNIVANKPRHWRPWKAGPYHMMMALRKMEDQDWLLVDSLYLPEQQFRRDLLSTNREGVMQILPGMDDVCEELLETVVHFLLGRYPEYFRREDEAYIYNAIMDERVRVVKPWDRNPLEIAACLVMEDINLLVKGKDDEYRL
;
A
#
# COMPACT_ATOMS: atom_id res chain seq x y z
N MET A 1 17.32 42.81 -25.89
CA MET A 1 16.41 42.63 -24.73
C MET A 1 15.55 41.36 -24.77
N LEU A 2 15.34 40.70 -25.92
CA LEU A 2 14.53 39.47 -26.04
C LEU A 2 15.17 38.19 -25.44
N TRP A 3 16.50 38.13 -25.30
CA TRP A 3 17.19 36.94 -24.77
C TRP A 3 17.00 36.72 -23.27
N LEU A 4 16.90 37.81 -22.48
CA LEU A 4 16.68 37.71 -21.03
C LEU A 4 15.31 37.10 -20.71
N ALA A 5 14.26 37.48 -21.43
CA ALA A 5 12.91 36.95 -21.21
C ALA A 5 12.80 35.44 -21.48
N SER A 6 13.51 34.92 -22.48
CA SER A 6 13.54 33.49 -22.80
C SER A 6 14.23 32.66 -21.72
N VAL A 7 15.34 33.15 -21.17
CA VAL A 7 16.06 32.47 -20.07
C VAL A 7 15.19 32.41 -18.81
N PHE A 8 14.48 33.49 -18.48
CA PHE A 8 13.55 33.51 -17.35
C PHE A 8 12.37 32.55 -17.54
N ALA A 9 11.81 32.45 -18.75
CA ALA A 9 10.72 31.52 -19.03
C ALA A 9 11.17 30.04 -18.88
N VAL A 10 12.35 29.68 -19.39
CA VAL A 10 12.89 28.32 -19.25
C VAL A 10 13.19 28.00 -17.79
N ALA A 11 13.79 28.94 -17.05
CA ALA A 11 14.05 28.76 -15.62
C ALA A 11 12.75 28.65 -14.79
N PHE A 12 11.70 29.39 -15.16
CA PHE A 12 10.40 29.34 -14.50
C PHE A 12 9.67 28.02 -14.76
N VAL A 13 9.69 27.52 -16.01
CA VAL A 13 9.13 26.21 -16.36
C VAL A 13 9.92 25.11 -15.65
N TYR A 14 11.25 25.16 -15.65
CA TYR A 14 12.08 24.23 -14.89
C TYR A 14 11.75 24.26 -13.40
N PHE A 15 11.59 25.45 -12.81
CA PHE A 15 11.22 25.61 -11.41
C PHE A 15 9.82 25.05 -11.11
N LEU A 16 8.84 25.27 -11.99
CA LEU A 16 7.50 24.70 -11.86
C LEU A 16 7.51 23.18 -11.97
N VAL A 17 8.23 22.61 -12.94
CA VAL A 17 8.37 21.16 -13.12
C VAL A 17 9.05 20.53 -11.90
N VAL A 18 10.14 21.13 -11.41
CA VAL A 18 10.85 20.64 -10.21
C VAL A 18 9.98 20.77 -8.95
N ARG A 19 9.20 21.83 -8.82
CA ARG A 19 8.29 22.02 -7.68
C ARG A 19 7.11 21.04 -7.73
N PHE A 20 6.59 20.75 -8.92
CA PHE A 20 5.53 19.76 -9.13
C PHE A 20 6.04 18.34 -8.87
N ALA A 21 7.23 17.99 -9.35
CA ALA A 21 7.88 16.70 -9.09
C ALA A 21 8.25 16.50 -7.60
N ARG A 22 8.54 17.57 -6.86
CA ARG A 22 8.73 17.51 -5.39
C ARG A 22 7.43 17.41 -4.60
N SER A 23 6.28 17.67 -5.21
CA SER A 23 4.97 17.56 -4.54
C SER A 23 4.44 16.12 -4.52
N THR A 24 4.92 15.29 -5.45
CA THR A 24 4.52 13.88 -5.59
C THR A 24 5.46 12.92 -4.87
N THR A 25 6.60 13.38 -4.31
CA THR A 25 7.41 12.52 -3.44
C THR A 25 6.66 12.29 -2.13
N PRO A 26 6.22 11.06 -1.84
CA PRO A 26 5.57 10.76 -0.57
C PRO A 26 6.52 11.16 0.56
N LYS A 27 6.00 11.89 1.56
CA LYS A 27 6.80 12.25 2.73
C LYS A 27 7.32 10.95 3.34
N ARG A 28 8.65 10.79 3.39
CA ARG A 28 9.32 9.62 3.97
C ARG A 28 8.67 9.29 5.30
N ALA A 29 8.00 8.13 5.36
CA ALA A 29 7.29 7.73 6.56
C ALA A 29 8.26 7.74 7.75
N LYS A 30 7.84 8.33 8.86
CA LYS A 30 8.64 8.36 10.08
C LYS A 30 8.88 6.91 10.47
N ARG A 31 10.14 6.49 10.59
CA ARG A 31 10.46 5.13 11.07
C ARG A 31 9.92 5.01 12.49
N LEU A 32 9.07 4.01 12.73
CA LEU A 32 8.72 3.62 14.09
C LEU A 32 10.01 3.07 14.73
N PRO A 33 10.44 3.58 15.91
CA PRO A 33 11.61 3.04 16.58
C PRO A 33 11.34 1.59 17.03
N LEU A 34 12.40 0.78 17.00
CA LEU A 34 12.44 -0.61 17.45
C LEU A 34 11.54 -0.84 18.67
N THR A 35 10.64 -1.80 18.58
CA THR A 35 10.70 -3.05 19.36
C THR A 35 9.37 -3.78 19.25
N ASN A 36 9.43 -4.96 18.62
CA ASN A 36 8.41 -5.99 18.54
C ASN A 36 7.08 -5.60 17.87
N ILE A 37 6.69 -6.38 16.88
CA ILE A 37 5.30 -6.47 16.36
C ILE A 37 4.32 -6.62 17.55
N VAL A 38 4.75 -7.29 18.63
CA VAL A 38 4.05 -7.43 19.92
C VAL A 38 3.70 -6.10 20.60
N ALA A 39 4.49 -5.03 20.40
CA ALA A 39 4.20 -3.71 20.97
C ALA A 39 3.15 -2.93 20.17
N ASN A 40 3.04 -3.18 18.86
CA ASN A 40 1.98 -2.63 18.03
C ASN A 40 0.69 -3.41 18.29
N LYS A 41 -0.08 -2.95 19.28
CA LYS A 41 -1.42 -3.48 19.51
C LYS A 41 -2.35 -3.07 18.37
N PRO A 42 -3.35 -3.91 18.02
CA PRO A 42 -4.37 -3.55 17.06
C PRO A 42 -5.04 -2.23 17.45
N ARG A 43 -5.39 -1.42 16.45
CA ARG A 43 -6.08 -0.16 16.70
C ARG A 43 -7.40 -0.44 17.41
N HIS A 44 -7.55 0.12 18.60
CA HIS A 44 -8.82 0.00 19.33
C HIS A 44 -9.95 0.61 18.52
N TRP A 45 -11.03 -0.16 18.36
CA TRP A 45 -12.32 0.37 17.99
C TRP A 45 -12.68 1.52 18.96
N ARG A 46 -13.05 2.68 18.42
CA ARG A 46 -13.49 3.83 19.21
C ARG A 46 -15.01 3.84 19.27
N PRO A 47 -15.64 3.28 20.34
CA PRO A 47 -17.09 3.31 20.46
C PRO A 47 -17.59 4.75 20.58
N TRP A 48 -18.82 4.97 20.11
CA TRP A 48 -19.53 6.23 20.30
C TRP A 48 -19.69 6.53 21.80
N LYS A 49 -19.24 7.71 22.24
CA LYS A 49 -19.37 8.15 23.65
C LYS A 49 -20.73 8.79 23.87
N ALA A 50 -21.47 8.36 24.91
CA ALA A 50 -22.73 8.95 25.34
C ALA A 50 -22.65 10.50 25.49
N GLY A 51 -23.53 11.23 24.81
CA GLY A 51 -23.64 12.70 24.90
C GLY A 51 -24.60 13.29 23.86
N PRO A 52 -24.90 14.61 23.89
CA PRO A 52 -25.68 15.26 22.83
C PRO A 52 -24.93 15.17 21.49
N TYR A 53 -25.38 14.29 20.61
CA TYR A 53 -24.71 13.96 19.36
C TYR A 53 -25.09 14.92 18.25
N HIS A 54 -24.08 15.42 17.54
CA HIS A 54 -24.25 15.84 16.16
C HIS A 54 -23.83 14.65 15.30
N MET A 55 -24.67 14.20 14.36
CA MET A 55 -24.32 13.16 13.38
C MET A 55 -23.25 13.70 12.43
N MET A 56 -22.01 13.72 12.88
CA MET A 56 -20.84 13.87 12.04
C MET A 56 -20.47 12.47 11.57
N MET A 57 -20.24 12.25 10.28
CA MET A 57 -19.84 10.93 9.72
C MET A 57 -18.48 10.41 10.24
N ALA A 58 -17.86 11.12 11.19
CA ALA A 58 -16.56 10.82 11.79
C ALA A 58 -15.42 10.58 10.77
N LEU A 59 -15.57 11.10 9.55
CA LEU A 59 -14.54 11.03 8.53
C LEU A 59 -13.39 11.95 8.91
N ARG A 60 -12.20 11.35 9.07
CA ARG A 60 -10.94 12.08 9.26
C ARG A 60 -10.01 11.73 8.11
N LYS A 61 -9.26 12.72 7.65
CA LYS A 61 -8.16 12.49 6.72
C LYS A 61 -7.14 11.52 7.35
N MET A 62 -6.93 10.37 6.72
CA MET A 62 -5.90 9.41 7.11
C MET A 62 -4.51 10.01 6.83
N GLU A 63 -3.56 9.72 7.71
CA GLU A 63 -2.16 10.07 7.48
C GLU A 63 -1.53 9.03 6.54
N ASP A 64 -0.69 9.46 5.61
CA ASP A 64 -0.10 8.55 4.60
C ASP A 64 0.64 7.36 5.26
N GLN A 65 1.23 7.57 6.44
CA GLN A 65 1.96 6.54 7.19
C GLN A 65 1.07 5.45 7.79
N ASP A 66 -0.23 5.71 7.83
CA ASP A 66 -1.24 4.84 8.40
C ASP A 66 -2.02 4.08 7.32
N TRP A 67 -1.52 4.12 6.07
CA TRP A 67 -2.17 3.46 4.95
C TRP A 67 -2.23 1.94 5.11
N LEU A 68 -1.09 1.30 5.39
CA LEU A 68 -1.02 -0.14 5.67
C LEU A 68 -0.45 -0.36 7.08
N LEU A 69 -1.18 -1.10 7.90
CA LEU A 69 -0.81 -1.37 9.27
C LEU A 69 -0.28 -2.79 9.42
N VAL A 70 0.75 -2.92 10.26
CA VAL A 70 1.31 -4.20 10.67
C VAL A 70 1.34 -4.21 12.19
N ASP A 71 0.54 -5.10 12.77
CA ASP A 71 0.35 -5.22 14.21
C ASP A 71 0.60 -6.66 14.71
N SER A 72 0.45 -6.88 16.01
CA SER A 72 0.68 -8.18 16.67
C SER A 72 -0.10 -9.37 16.11
N LEU A 73 -1.22 -9.14 15.41
CA LEU A 73 -2.08 -10.17 14.81
C LEU A 73 -1.66 -10.54 13.38
N TYR A 74 -0.61 -9.92 12.84
CA TYR A 74 -0.14 -10.21 11.49
C TYR A 74 0.04 -11.71 11.23
N LEU A 75 0.78 -12.41 12.10
CA LEU A 75 1.09 -13.83 11.92
C LEU A 75 -0.17 -14.71 11.91
N PRO A 76 -1.05 -14.68 12.94
CA PRO A 76 -2.25 -15.53 12.94
C PRO A 76 -3.22 -15.19 11.80
N GLU A 77 -3.37 -13.91 11.44
CA GLU A 77 -4.25 -13.53 10.32
C GLU A 77 -3.73 -13.99 8.97
N GLN A 78 -2.41 -13.89 8.73
CA GLN A 78 -1.83 -14.39 7.48
C GLN A 78 -1.91 -15.91 7.36
N GLN A 79 -1.76 -16.63 8.47
CA GLN A 79 -1.98 -18.09 8.48
C GLN A 79 -3.42 -18.43 8.09
N PHE A 80 -4.40 -17.79 8.75
CA PHE A 80 -5.81 -18.01 8.44
C PHE A 80 -6.16 -17.63 6.99
N ARG A 81 -5.60 -16.53 6.47
CA ARG A 81 -5.79 -16.12 5.07
C ARG A 81 -5.25 -17.16 4.09
N ARG A 82 -4.08 -17.76 4.37
CA ARG A 82 -3.52 -18.84 3.53
C ARG A 82 -4.40 -20.08 3.54
N ASP A 83 -4.93 -20.44 4.70
CA ASP A 83 -5.87 -21.55 4.82
C ASP A 83 -7.13 -21.28 4.00
N LEU A 84 -7.68 -20.07 4.07
CA LEU A 84 -8.82 -19.65 3.25
C LEU A 84 -8.53 -19.67 1.75
N LEU A 85 -7.37 -19.17 1.33
CA LEU A 85 -6.95 -19.21 -0.08
C LEU A 85 -6.77 -20.64 -0.59
N SER A 86 -6.38 -21.58 0.27
CA SER A 86 -6.29 -23.00 -0.11
C SER A 86 -7.65 -23.73 -0.12
N THR A 87 -8.58 -23.35 0.77
CA THR A 87 -9.85 -24.09 0.97
C THR A 87 -11.00 -23.51 0.16
N ASN A 88 -11.06 -22.19 0.00
CA ASN A 88 -12.14 -21.48 -0.66
C ASN A 88 -11.63 -20.30 -1.49
N ARG A 89 -10.68 -20.56 -2.39
CA ARG A 89 -10.06 -19.53 -3.23
C ARG A 89 -11.06 -18.65 -3.97
N GLU A 90 -12.04 -19.26 -4.63
CA GLU A 90 -13.02 -18.56 -5.48
C GLU A 90 -13.94 -17.62 -4.67
N GLY A 91 -14.19 -17.93 -3.40
CA GLY A 91 -14.99 -17.09 -2.51
C GLY A 91 -14.25 -15.90 -1.93
N VAL A 92 -12.91 -15.95 -1.85
CA VAL A 92 -12.10 -14.90 -1.22
C VAL A 92 -11.26 -14.10 -2.21
N MET A 93 -11.09 -14.61 -3.43
CA MET A 93 -10.27 -13.97 -4.45
C MET A 93 -11.00 -13.96 -5.80
N GLN A 94 -11.25 -12.75 -6.30
CA GLN A 94 -11.90 -12.52 -7.58
C GLN A 94 -11.06 -11.53 -8.38
N ILE A 95 -10.74 -11.90 -9.61
CA ILE A 95 -9.92 -11.10 -10.52
C ILE A 95 -10.52 -11.21 -11.90
N LEU A 96 -10.77 -10.07 -12.53
CA LEU A 96 -11.21 -10.04 -13.92
C LEU A 96 -10.03 -10.40 -14.85
N PRO A 97 -10.31 -11.12 -15.96
CA PRO A 97 -9.26 -11.48 -16.91
C PRO A 97 -8.64 -10.24 -17.55
N GLY A 98 -7.31 -10.23 -17.70
CA GLY A 98 -6.56 -9.12 -18.30
C GLY A 98 -6.24 -7.96 -17.36
N MET A 99 -6.44 -8.13 -16.04
CA MET A 99 -6.12 -7.12 -15.03
C MET A 99 -4.71 -7.29 -14.42
N ASP A 100 -3.84 -8.09 -15.04
CA ASP A 100 -2.51 -8.41 -14.50
C ASP A 100 -1.65 -7.15 -14.29
N ASP A 101 -1.69 -6.20 -15.23
CA ASP A 101 -0.94 -4.95 -15.14
C ASP A 101 -1.40 -4.06 -13.96
N VAL A 102 -2.71 -4.03 -13.69
CA VAL A 102 -3.27 -3.27 -12.56
C VAL A 102 -2.88 -3.92 -11.23
N CYS A 103 -2.89 -5.26 -11.19
CA CYS A 103 -2.46 -6.01 -10.02
C CYS A 103 -0.95 -5.88 -9.77
N GLU A 104 -0.15 -5.77 -10.83
CA GLU A 104 1.29 -5.47 -10.76
C GLU A 104 1.54 -4.09 -10.17
N GLU A 105 0.88 -3.04 -10.67
CA GLU A 105 1.01 -1.67 -10.13
C GLU A 105 0.65 -1.62 -8.64
N LEU A 106 -0.43 -2.30 -8.25
CA LEU A 106 -0.81 -2.45 -6.85
C LEU A 106 0.31 -3.11 -6.04
N LEU A 107 0.82 -4.25 -6.51
CA LEU A 107 1.87 -5.00 -5.81
C LEU A 107 3.12 -4.13 -5.61
N GLU A 108 3.56 -3.43 -6.65
CA GLU A 108 4.69 -2.50 -6.57
C GLU A 108 4.46 -1.40 -5.53
N THR A 109 3.26 -0.82 -5.51
CA THR A 109 2.90 0.25 -4.58
C THR A 109 2.89 -0.25 -3.12
N VAL A 110 2.30 -1.42 -2.88
CA VAL A 110 2.28 -2.07 -1.56
C VAL A 110 3.71 -2.37 -1.09
N VAL A 111 4.52 -2.97 -1.96
CA VAL A 111 5.93 -3.28 -1.71
C VAL A 111 6.71 -2.02 -1.35
N HIS A 112 6.58 -0.96 -2.14
CA HIS A 112 7.25 0.30 -1.91
C HIS A 112 6.91 0.88 -0.54
N PHE A 113 5.63 0.83 -0.17
CA PHE A 113 5.18 1.29 1.14
C PHE A 113 5.75 0.45 2.29
N LEU A 114 5.68 -0.89 2.19
CA LEU A 114 6.15 -1.79 3.24
C LEU A 114 7.67 -1.66 3.46
N LEU A 115 8.47 -1.60 2.40
CA LEU A 115 9.93 -1.41 2.50
C LEU A 115 10.29 -0.05 3.12
N GLY A 116 9.50 0.99 2.83
CA GLY A 116 9.71 2.33 3.39
C GLY A 116 9.30 2.45 4.86
N ARG A 117 8.14 1.90 5.21
CA ARG A 117 7.50 2.03 6.53
C ARG A 117 7.99 1.00 7.54
N TYR A 118 8.18 -0.24 7.12
CA TYR A 118 8.52 -1.40 7.95
C TYR A 118 9.81 -2.11 7.49
N PRO A 119 10.95 -1.39 7.35
CA PRO A 119 12.20 -1.97 6.85
C PRO A 119 12.80 -3.06 7.74
N GLU A 120 12.35 -3.18 8.98
CA GLU A 120 12.79 -4.23 9.91
C GLU A 120 12.15 -5.57 9.59
N TYR A 121 10.89 -5.56 9.14
CA TYR A 121 10.09 -6.74 8.84
C TYR A 121 10.15 -7.12 7.36
N PHE A 122 10.16 -6.13 6.47
CA PHE A 122 10.21 -6.34 5.03
C PHE A 122 11.53 -5.80 4.50
N ARG A 123 12.32 -6.69 3.90
CA ARG A 123 13.63 -6.35 3.36
C ARG A 123 13.71 -6.74 1.90
N ARG A 124 14.29 -5.86 1.09
CA ARG A 124 14.69 -6.19 -0.27
C ARG A 124 15.90 -7.11 -0.20
N GLU A 125 15.79 -8.34 -0.69
CA GLU A 125 16.93 -9.23 -0.79
C GLU A 125 17.61 -9.16 -2.16
N ASP A 126 16.81 -9.06 -3.20
CA ASP A 126 17.27 -8.99 -4.59
C ASP A 126 16.28 -8.15 -5.43
N GLU A 127 16.59 -7.91 -6.69
CA GLU A 127 15.73 -7.22 -7.65
C GLU A 127 14.40 -7.95 -7.87
N ALA A 128 14.34 -9.27 -7.68
CA ALA A 128 13.09 -10.03 -7.85
C ALA A 128 12.36 -10.33 -6.53
N TYR A 129 13.05 -10.26 -5.38
CA TYR A 129 12.57 -10.83 -4.13
C TYR A 129 12.50 -9.85 -2.96
N ILE A 130 11.54 -10.09 -2.08
CA ILE A 130 11.42 -9.46 -0.77
C ILE A 130 11.38 -10.56 0.27
N TYR A 131 12.05 -10.32 1.38
CA TYR A 131 12.01 -11.17 2.55
C TYR A 131 11.08 -10.59 3.61
N ASN A 132 10.11 -11.39 4.01
CA ASN A 132 9.21 -11.12 5.13
C ASN A 132 9.74 -11.83 6.37
N ALA A 133 10.41 -11.07 7.25
CA ALA A 133 11.00 -11.58 8.48
C ALA A 133 9.96 -12.02 9.52
N ILE A 134 8.69 -11.63 9.38
CA ILE A 134 7.63 -12.05 10.31
C ILE A 134 7.25 -13.51 10.07
N MET A 135 7.12 -13.89 8.80
CA MET A 135 6.75 -15.23 8.36
C MET A 135 7.95 -16.11 8.03
N ASP A 136 9.16 -15.55 8.05
CA ASP A 136 10.40 -16.19 7.57
C ASP A 136 10.26 -16.72 6.12
N GLU A 137 9.74 -15.87 5.22
CA GLU A 137 9.43 -16.26 3.84
C GLU A 137 10.04 -15.30 2.81
N ARG A 138 10.49 -15.87 1.68
CA ARG A 138 10.94 -15.14 0.49
C ARG A 138 9.81 -15.08 -0.52
N VAL A 139 9.44 -13.87 -0.94
CA VAL A 139 8.33 -13.61 -1.84
C VAL A 139 8.87 -12.98 -3.12
N ARG A 140 8.58 -13.58 -4.27
CA ARG A 140 8.89 -13.00 -5.58
C ARG A 140 7.87 -11.93 -5.92
N VAL A 141 8.32 -10.72 -6.23
CA VAL A 141 7.45 -9.56 -6.54
C VAL A 141 7.56 -9.07 -7.99
N VAL A 142 8.49 -9.64 -8.77
CA VAL A 142 8.71 -9.31 -10.19
C VAL A 142 8.35 -10.52 -11.06
N LYS A 143 7.95 -10.27 -12.31
CA LYS A 143 7.67 -11.31 -13.32
C LYS A 143 8.87 -12.26 -13.51
N PRO A 144 8.66 -13.57 -13.73
CA PRO A 144 7.38 -14.28 -13.66
C PRO A 144 6.99 -14.57 -12.20
N TRP A 145 5.77 -14.22 -11.82
CA TRP A 145 5.27 -14.42 -10.47
C TRP A 145 4.90 -15.88 -10.20
N ASP A 146 5.07 -16.32 -8.96
CA ASP A 146 4.70 -17.68 -8.54
C ASP A 146 3.18 -17.85 -8.41
N ARG A 147 2.47 -16.75 -8.15
CA ARG A 147 1.00 -16.66 -8.03
C ARG A 147 0.53 -15.28 -8.54
N ASN A 148 -0.78 -15.06 -8.65
CA ASN A 148 -1.29 -13.77 -9.15
C ASN A 148 -0.79 -12.60 -8.26
N PRO A 149 -0.37 -11.45 -8.82
CA PRO A 149 0.17 -10.33 -8.04
C PRO A 149 -0.76 -9.81 -6.93
N LEU A 150 -2.08 -9.84 -7.15
CA LEU A 150 -3.07 -9.45 -6.14
C LEU A 150 -3.04 -10.38 -4.93
N GLU A 151 -2.78 -11.67 -5.15
CA GLU A 151 -2.70 -12.67 -4.08
C GLU A 151 -1.42 -12.47 -3.27
N ILE A 152 -0.34 -12.16 -3.95
CA ILE A 152 0.93 -11.82 -3.32
C ILE A 152 0.75 -10.59 -2.43
N ALA A 153 0.12 -9.54 -2.96
CA ALA A 153 -0.18 -8.33 -2.20
C ALA A 153 -1.06 -8.63 -0.97
N ALA A 154 -2.14 -9.40 -1.14
CA ALA A 154 -3.03 -9.81 -0.06
C ALA A 154 -2.33 -10.66 1.02
N CYS A 155 -1.34 -11.48 0.65
CA CYS A 155 -0.54 -12.24 1.61
C CYS A 155 0.56 -11.42 2.30
N LEU A 156 0.85 -10.20 1.82
CA LEU A 156 1.83 -9.30 2.43
C LEU A 156 1.19 -8.32 3.41
N VAL A 157 -0.04 -7.86 3.15
CA VAL A 157 -0.76 -6.86 3.96
C VAL A 157 -1.84 -7.49 4.83
N MET A 158 -2.18 -6.84 5.94
CA MET A 158 -3.29 -7.28 6.79
C MET A 158 -4.66 -6.87 6.24
N GLU A 159 -4.72 -5.71 5.59
CA GLU A 159 -5.95 -5.12 5.05
C GLU A 159 -6.55 -5.95 3.90
N ASP A 160 -7.85 -5.85 3.72
CA ASP A 160 -8.52 -6.39 2.54
C ASP A 160 -8.41 -5.41 1.36
N ILE A 161 -8.08 -5.94 0.18
CA ILE A 161 -7.82 -5.14 -1.01
C ILE A 161 -8.99 -5.29 -1.98
N ASN A 162 -9.56 -4.15 -2.39
CA ASN A 162 -10.48 -4.06 -3.51
C ASN A 162 -9.90 -3.08 -4.54
N LEU A 163 -9.76 -3.53 -5.79
CA LEU A 163 -9.30 -2.71 -6.88
C LEU A 163 -10.49 -2.28 -7.72
N LEU A 164 -10.59 -0.97 -7.97
CA LEU A 164 -11.59 -0.42 -8.87
C LEU A 164 -10.91 0.09 -10.13
N VAL A 165 -11.32 -0.44 -11.27
CA VAL A 165 -10.78 -0.04 -12.57
C VAL A 165 -11.74 0.93 -13.22
N LYS A 166 -11.18 2.04 -13.72
CA LYS A 166 -11.94 3.06 -14.42
C LYS A 166 -12.20 2.64 -15.86
N GLY A 167 -13.47 2.54 -16.23
CA GLY A 167 -13.92 2.26 -17.59
C GLY A 167 -13.79 3.47 -18.52
N LYS A 168 -14.03 3.22 -19.81
CA LYS A 168 -14.02 4.27 -20.86
C LYS A 168 -15.14 5.31 -20.70
N ASP A 169 -16.16 4.94 -19.93
CA ASP A 169 -17.34 5.72 -19.59
C ASP A 169 -17.19 6.53 -18.29
N ASP A 170 -15.98 6.64 -17.77
CA ASP A 170 -15.66 7.33 -16.50
C ASP A 170 -16.21 6.63 -15.24
N GLU A 171 -16.82 5.46 -15.38
CA GLU A 171 -17.35 4.66 -14.27
C GLU A 171 -16.30 3.68 -13.70
N TYR A 172 -16.32 3.50 -12.39
CA TYR A 172 -15.43 2.55 -11.70
C TYR A 172 -16.12 1.20 -11.50
N ARG A 173 -15.39 0.12 -11.80
CA ARG A 173 -15.88 -1.26 -11.68
C ARG A 173 -14.95 -2.07 -10.79
N LEU A 174 -15.55 -2.86 -9.91
CA LEU A 174 -14.89 -3.90 -9.11
C LEU A 174 -14.64 -5.14 -9.98
#